data_AF-A0A8S3TM09-F1
#
_entry.id   AF-A0A8S3TM09-F1
#
_cell.length_a   1.000
_cell.length_b   1.000
_cell.length_c   1.000
_cell.angle_alpha   90.00
_cell.angle_beta   90.00
_cell.angle_gamma   90.00
#
_symmetry.space_group_name_H-M   'P 1'
#
loop_
_entity.id
_entity.type
_entity.pdbx_description
1 polymer ?
#
loop_
_entity_poly.entity_id
_entity_poly.type
_entity_poly.pdbx_seq_one_letter_code
_entity_poly.pdbx_strand_id
1 'polypeptide(L)'
;MSYVDLFYPGNRQKREECIRLTQEIYGAMKNNFVSTNDLIEILWNKLGIQCETLTFDNDKTIKENATHLREKIHEIQRHLDGELTKYKRKIEPHLYEKLMNENLEISEKFKYIKLASTDFELVLRTIILICAIYQTANLLTTSLIAIAKIWVSGIVIGLLIMGVDLLISAIVGAMESQNLEKTAHELKLRVDEFVPASRNYSKAVHRLEFSLDEMEEK
;
A
#
# COMPACT_ATOMS: atom_id res chain seq x y z
N MET A 1 25.93 22.15 -20.82
CA MET A 1 26.69 21.19 -20.00
C MET A 1 26.74 21.74 -18.58
N SER A 2 26.32 20.95 -17.59
CA SER A 2 26.45 21.35 -16.17
C SER A 2 27.92 21.25 -15.76
N TYR A 3 28.42 22.14 -14.90
CA TYR A 3 29.78 22.06 -14.34
C TYR A 3 30.07 20.71 -13.69
N VAL A 4 29.05 20.03 -13.16
CA VAL A 4 29.17 18.72 -12.51
C VAL A 4 29.47 17.60 -13.53
N ASP A 5 28.96 17.72 -14.76
CA ASP A 5 29.26 16.77 -15.84
C ASP A 5 30.71 16.89 -16.34
N LEU A 6 31.31 18.07 -16.15
CA LEU A 6 32.69 18.35 -16.53
C LEU A 6 33.68 17.70 -15.55
N PHE A 7 33.36 17.68 -14.25
CA PHE A 7 34.22 17.10 -13.20
C PHE A 7 34.00 15.60 -12.95
N TYR A 8 32.84 15.05 -13.36
CA TYR A 8 32.52 13.62 -13.18
C TYR A 8 31.90 12.99 -14.44
N PRO A 9 32.69 12.81 -15.51
CA PRO A 9 32.23 12.15 -16.74
C PRO A 9 31.80 10.70 -16.43
N GLY A 10 30.53 10.37 -16.72
CA GLY A 10 29.91 9.07 -16.42
C GLY A 10 28.84 9.08 -15.32
N ASN A 11 28.82 10.10 -14.45
CA ASN A 11 27.80 10.21 -13.40
C ASN A 11 26.41 10.62 -13.92
N ARG A 12 26.31 11.14 -15.16
CA ARG A 12 25.04 11.57 -15.74
C ARG A 12 24.02 10.43 -15.88
N GLN A 13 24.42 9.31 -16.47
CA GLN A 13 23.53 8.15 -16.66
C GLN A 13 23.06 7.58 -15.31
N LYS A 14 23.97 7.49 -14.33
CA LYS A 14 23.65 7.02 -12.97
C LYS A 14 22.67 7.95 -12.26
N ARG A 15 22.80 9.27 -12.43
CA ARG A 15 21.83 10.25 -11.89
C ARG A 15 20.47 10.12 -12.56
N GLU A 16 20.44 9.99 -13.88
CA GLU A 16 19.21 9.75 -14.64
C GLU A 16 18.51 8.46 -14.17
N GLU A 17 19.27 7.41 -13.87
CA GLU A 17 18.74 6.16 -13.30
C GLU A 17 18.16 6.37 -11.89
N CYS A 18 18.87 7.04 -10.97
CA CYS A 18 18.34 7.36 -9.64
C CYS A 18 17.04 8.18 -9.70
N ILE A 19 16.99 9.18 -10.59
CA ILE A 19 15.79 10.00 -10.82
C ILE A 19 14.63 9.12 -11.30
N ARG A 20 14.86 8.28 -12.31
CA ARG A 20 13.83 7.37 -12.84
C ARG A 20 13.29 6.42 -11.78
N LEU A 21 14.16 5.74 -11.03
CA LEU A 21 13.76 4.80 -9.98
C LEU A 21 12.97 5.50 -8.86
N THR A 22 13.37 6.71 -8.50
CA THR A 22 12.65 7.55 -7.53
C THR A 22 11.25 7.89 -8.04
N GLN A 23 11.12 8.29 -9.32
CA GLN A 23 9.83 8.60 -9.94
C GLN A 23 8.92 7.37 -9.97
N GLU A 24 9.46 6.16 -10.18
CA GLU A 24 8.69 4.91 -10.12
C GLU A 24 8.14 4.64 -8.73
N ILE A 25 8.96 4.80 -7.68
CA ILE A 25 8.49 4.68 -6.29
C ILE A 25 7.37 5.70 -6.01
N TYR A 26 7.57 6.93 -6.46
CA TYR A 26 6.62 8.01 -6.24
C TYR A 26 5.28 7.76 -6.95
N GLY A 27 5.31 7.34 -8.22
CA GLY A 27 4.12 6.97 -8.97
C GLY A 27 3.36 5.81 -8.32
N ALA A 28 4.08 4.78 -7.87
CA ALA A 28 3.50 3.67 -7.11
C ALA A 28 2.88 4.14 -5.78
N MET A 29 3.54 5.06 -5.07
CA MET A 29 3.01 5.63 -3.83
C MET A 29 1.71 6.41 -4.07
N LYS A 30 1.66 7.27 -5.09
CA LYS A 30 0.44 8.00 -5.47
C LYS A 30 -0.71 7.05 -5.78
N ASN A 31 -0.45 6.00 -6.55
CA ASN A 31 -1.46 4.99 -6.85
C ASN A 31 -1.96 4.27 -5.59
N ASN A 32 -1.09 4.01 -4.61
CA ASN A 32 -1.54 3.40 -3.36
C ASN A 32 -2.46 4.33 -2.56
N PHE A 33 -2.22 5.64 -2.54
CA PHE A 33 -3.14 6.60 -1.90
C PHE A 33 -4.52 6.54 -2.55
N VAL A 34 -4.59 6.49 -3.88
CA VAL A 34 -5.84 6.33 -4.62
C VAL A 34 -6.52 5.01 -4.25
N SER A 35 -5.81 3.87 -4.38
CA SER A 35 -6.39 2.56 -4.05
C SER A 35 -6.78 2.41 -2.58
N THR A 36 -6.12 3.10 -1.65
CA THR A 36 -6.57 3.14 -0.25
C THR A 36 -7.83 3.97 -0.07
N ASN A 37 -8.02 5.05 -0.83
CA ASN A 37 -9.29 5.78 -0.84
C ASN A 37 -10.43 4.95 -1.42
N ASP A 38 -10.17 4.19 -2.48
CA ASP A 38 -11.16 3.23 -3.03
C ASP A 38 -11.54 2.17 -1.95
N LEU A 39 -10.54 1.69 -1.20
CA LEU A 39 -10.80 0.77 -0.07
C LEU A 39 -11.61 1.43 1.06
N ILE A 40 -11.38 2.72 1.34
CA ILE A 40 -12.16 3.52 2.30
C ILE A 40 -13.60 3.67 1.83
N GLU A 41 -13.82 3.88 0.53
CA GLU A 41 -15.16 3.94 -0.03
C GLU A 41 -15.89 2.60 0.12
N ILE A 42 -15.22 1.47 -0.09
CA ILE A 42 -15.78 0.13 0.17
C ILE A 42 -16.17 -0.02 1.65
N LEU A 43 -15.33 0.42 2.59
CA LEU A 43 -15.63 0.39 4.03
C LEU A 43 -16.88 1.21 4.37
N TRP A 44 -17.01 2.40 3.79
CA TRP A 44 -18.15 3.26 3.99
C TRP A 44 -19.42 2.65 3.41
N ASN A 45 -19.40 2.28 2.12
CA ASN A 45 -20.58 1.82 1.40
C ASN A 45 -21.09 0.46 1.90
N LYS A 46 -20.19 -0.47 2.24
CA LYS A 46 -20.57 -1.86 2.56
C LYS A 46 -20.63 -2.14 4.07
N LEU A 47 -19.89 -1.41 4.90
CA LEU A 47 -19.86 -1.60 6.36
C LEU A 47 -20.35 -0.38 7.16
N GLY A 48 -20.60 0.76 6.51
CA GLY A 48 -20.95 2.01 7.21
C GLY A 48 -19.82 2.57 8.06
N ILE A 49 -18.57 2.13 7.85
CA ILE A 49 -17.41 2.56 8.63
C ILE A 49 -16.89 3.87 8.04
N GLN A 50 -16.86 4.92 8.84
CA GLN A 50 -16.28 6.21 8.46
C GLN A 50 -14.78 6.20 8.68
N CYS A 51 -14.03 6.41 7.59
CA CYS A 51 -12.61 6.70 7.62
C CYS A 51 -12.37 7.95 6.78
N GLU A 52 -11.50 8.85 7.27
CA GLU A 52 -11.10 10.01 6.47
C GLU A 52 -10.25 9.58 5.28
N THR A 53 -10.57 10.13 4.09
CA THR A 53 -9.80 9.95 2.86
C THR A 53 -8.39 10.50 3.01
N LEU A 54 -7.44 9.85 2.35
CA LEU A 54 -6.04 10.21 2.33
C LEU A 54 -5.74 11.14 1.14
N THR A 55 -4.88 12.14 1.34
CA THR A 55 -4.36 12.96 0.24
C THR A 55 -2.86 12.82 0.17
N PHE A 56 -2.35 12.55 -1.04
CA PHE A 56 -0.91 12.50 -1.26
C PHE A 56 -0.34 13.91 -1.18
N ASP A 57 0.66 14.10 -0.32
CA ASP A 57 1.25 15.41 -0.04
C ASP A 57 2.55 15.56 -0.83
N ASN A 58 2.53 16.42 -1.85
CA ASN A 58 3.70 16.62 -2.73
C ASN A 58 4.83 17.39 -2.04
N ASP A 59 4.53 18.09 -0.93
CA ASP A 59 5.52 18.84 -0.16
C ASP A 59 6.22 17.95 0.87
N LYS A 60 5.67 16.77 1.14
CA LYS A 60 6.26 15.75 2.01
C LYS A 60 7.17 14.80 1.26
N THR A 61 8.15 14.28 2.00
CA THR A 61 9.04 13.23 1.51
C THR A 61 8.28 11.93 1.24
N ILE A 62 8.87 11.04 0.44
CA ILE A 62 8.34 9.67 0.22
C ILE A 62 8.20 8.91 1.55
N LYS A 63 9.12 9.11 2.50
CA LYS A 63 9.08 8.49 3.82
C LYS A 63 7.88 8.95 4.64
N GLU A 64 7.61 10.26 4.65
CA GLU A 64 6.47 10.81 5.38
C GLU A 64 5.15 10.35 4.77
N ASN A 65 5.03 10.39 3.44
CA ASN A 65 3.86 9.84 2.74
C ASN A 65 3.69 8.33 2.99
N ALA A 66 4.77 7.55 2.99
CA ALA A 66 4.72 6.11 3.29
C ALA A 66 4.27 5.83 4.74
N THR A 67 4.77 6.63 5.68
CA THR A 67 4.37 6.56 7.10
C THR A 67 2.89 6.88 7.25
N HIS A 68 2.43 7.97 6.64
CA HIS A 68 1.04 8.40 6.69
C HIS A 68 0.08 7.36 6.11
N LEU A 69 0.42 6.80 4.94
CA LEU A 69 -0.34 5.72 4.31
C LEU A 69 -0.41 4.47 5.21
N ARG A 70 0.71 4.10 5.84
CA ARG A 70 0.76 2.97 6.78
C ARG A 70 -0.11 3.21 8.00
N GLU A 71 -0.10 4.42 8.56
CA GLU A 71 -0.96 4.78 9.70
C GLU A 71 -2.43 4.65 9.33
N LYS A 72 -2.82 5.09 8.13
CA LYS A 72 -4.19 4.93 7.63
C LYS A 72 -4.58 3.46 7.45
N ILE A 73 -3.67 2.62 6.93
CA ILE A 73 -3.90 1.17 6.85
C ILE A 73 -4.14 0.57 8.24
N HIS A 74 -3.35 0.95 9.25
CA HIS A 74 -3.58 0.48 10.62
C HIS A 74 -4.89 1.01 11.23
N GLU A 75 -5.30 2.24 10.90
CA GLU A 75 -6.60 2.77 11.31
C GLU A 75 -7.74 1.92 10.74
N ILE A 76 -7.71 1.62 9.44
CA ILE A 76 -8.66 0.72 8.79
C ILE A 76 -8.71 -0.64 9.51
N GLN A 77 -7.55 -1.24 9.78
CA GLN A 77 -7.47 -2.53 10.47
C GLN A 77 -8.09 -2.49 11.87
N ARG A 78 -7.86 -1.41 12.63
CA ARG A 78 -8.48 -1.25 13.96
C ARG A 78 -10.01 -1.14 13.88
N HIS A 79 -10.54 -0.46 12.86
CA HIS A 79 -11.99 -0.42 12.64
C HIS A 79 -12.54 -1.82 12.33
N LEU A 80 -11.87 -2.56 11.46
CA LEU A 80 -12.24 -3.94 11.10
C LEU A 80 -12.21 -4.89 12.31
N ASP A 81 -11.17 -4.81 13.15
CA ASP A 81 -11.07 -5.61 14.39
C ASP A 81 -12.21 -5.31 15.36
N GLY A 82 -12.58 -4.04 15.47
CA GLY A 82 -13.72 -3.57 16.26
C GLY A 82 -15.04 -4.19 15.80
N GLU A 83 -15.30 -4.17 14.49
CA GLU A 83 -16.49 -4.80 13.92
C GLU A 83 -16.47 -6.33 14.08
N LEU A 84 -15.35 -6.96 13.75
CA LEU A 84 -15.20 -8.41 13.82
C LEU A 84 -15.45 -8.95 15.24
N THR A 85 -15.03 -8.21 16.27
CA THR A 85 -15.29 -8.54 17.68
C THR A 85 -16.79 -8.58 18.00
N LYS A 86 -17.62 -7.73 17.36
CA LYS A 86 -19.08 -7.74 17.53
C LYS A 86 -19.70 -9.04 16.99
N TYR A 87 -19.11 -9.59 15.92
CA TYR A 87 -19.59 -10.81 15.28
C TYR A 87 -19.07 -12.08 15.92
N LYS A 88 -17.90 -12.04 16.59
CA LYS A 88 -17.33 -13.20 17.31
C LYS A 88 -18.30 -13.86 18.30
N ARG A 89 -19.21 -13.08 18.91
CA ARG A 89 -20.23 -13.60 19.85
C ARG A 89 -21.50 -14.11 19.16
N LYS A 90 -21.68 -13.77 17.88
CA LYS A 90 -22.88 -14.10 17.10
C LYS A 90 -22.72 -15.39 16.30
N ILE A 91 -21.50 -15.87 16.10
CA ILE A 91 -21.25 -17.08 15.30
C ILE A 91 -20.55 -18.16 16.12
N GLU A 92 -20.71 -19.42 15.70
CA GLU A 92 -20.10 -20.56 16.37
C GLU A 92 -18.56 -20.46 16.30
N PRO A 93 -17.84 -20.74 17.40
CA PRO A 93 -16.38 -20.56 17.47
C PRO A 93 -15.60 -21.26 16.35
N HIS A 94 -16.00 -22.48 15.99
CA HIS A 94 -15.34 -23.27 14.95
C HIS A 94 -15.54 -22.68 13.54
N LEU A 95 -16.68 -22.04 13.29
CA LEU A 95 -16.96 -21.36 12.02
C LEU A 95 -16.19 -20.03 11.97
N TYR A 96 -16.11 -19.30 13.08
CA TYR A 96 -15.28 -18.11 13.20
C TYR A 96 -13.81 -18.42 12.89
N GLU A 97 -13.25 -19.46 13.49
CA GLU A 97 -11.86 -19.88 13.24
C GLU A 97 -11.61 -20.21 11.76
N LYS A 98 -12.54 -20.91 11.10
CA LYS A 98 -12.44 -21.21 9.66
C LYS A 98 -12.46 -19.95 8.80
N LEU A 99 -13.34 -18.99 9.10
CA LEU A 99 -13.44 -17.73 8.36
C LEU A 99 -12.21 -16.84 8.59
N MET A 100 -11.62 -16.89 9.78
CA MET A 100 -10.42 -16.15 10.12
C MET A 100 -9.12 -16.78 9.61
N ASN A 101 -9.18 -18.02 9.08
CA ASN A 101 -8.01 -18.65 8.49
C ASN A 101 -7.51 -17.84 7.28
N GLU A 102 -6.30 -17.29 7.39
CA GLU A 102 -5.68 -16.48 6.34
C GLU A 102 -5.24 -17.31 5.13
N ASN A 103 -5.01 -18.62 5.32
CA ASN A 103 -4.62 -19.55 4.26
C ASN A 103 -5.80 -19.99 3.40
N LEU A 104 -7.03 -19.71 3.83
CA LEU A 104 -8.23 -20.05 3.08
C LEU A 104 -8.54 -18.90 2.11
N GLU A 105 -8.71 -19.22 0.83
CA GLU A 105 -9.09 -18.21 -0.15
C GLU A 105 -10.47 -17.62 0.17
N ILE A 106 -10.65 -16.33 -0.12
CA ILE A 106 -11.92 -15.64 0.08
C ILE A 106 -13.06 -16.34 -0.72
N SER A 107 -12.75 -16.82 -1.93
CA SER A 107 -13.64 -17.63 -2.78
C SER A 107 -14.19 -18.87 -2.06
N GLU A 108 -13.36 -19.52 -1.24
CA GLU A 108 -13.73 -20.71 -0.49
C GLU A 108 -14.52 -20.37 0.76
N LYS A 109 -14.23 -19.24 1.40
CA LYS A 109 -15.03 -18.73 2.52
C LYS A 109 -16.48 -18.46 2.09
N PHE A 110 -16.71 -18.02 0.85
CA PHE A 110 -18.06 -17.82 0.31
C PHE A 110 -18.91 -19.10 0.25
N LYS A 111 -18.31 -20.29 0.24
CA LYS A 111 -19.08 -21.55 0.28
C LYS A 111 -19.89 -21.69 1.57
N TYR A 112 -19.43 -21.08 2.67
CA TYR A 112 -20.14 -21.13 3.97
C TYR A 112 -21.41 -20.29 3.99
N ILE A 113 -21.51 -19.24 3.16
CA ILE A 113 -22.74 -18.44 3.03
C ILE A 113 -23.88 -19.27 2.45
N LYS A 114 -23.59 -20.09 1.43
CA LYS A 114 -24.61 -20.95 0.77
C LYS A 114 -25.20 -22.02 1.68
N LEU A 115 -24.53 -22.34 2.78
CA LEU A 115 -24.93 -23.36 3.74
C LEU A 115 -25.61 -22.76 4.98
N ALA A 116 -25.68 -21.44 5.07
CA ALA A 116 -26.21 -20.74 6.22
C ALA A 116 -27.71 -20.50 6.10
N SER A 117 -28.39 -20.38 7.25
CA SER A 117 -29.74 -19.83 7.27
C SER A 117 -29.72 -18.35 6.88
N THR A 118 -30.84 -17.85 6.35
CA THR A 118 -31.00 -16.45 5.91
C THR A 118 -30.63 -15.45 7.03
N ASP A 119 -30.97 -15.77 8.28
CA ASP A 119 -30.64 -14.93 9.45
C ASP A 119 -29.12 -14.84 9.73
N PHE A 120 -28.36 -15.85 9.34
CA PHE A 120 -26.91 -15.92 9.51
C PHE A 120 -26.13 -15.47 8.27
N GLU A 121 -26.78 -15.45 7.11
CA GLU A 121 -26.17 -15.13 5.83
C GLU A 121 -25.52 -13.74 5.83
N LEU A 122 -26.25 -12.74 6.33
CA LEU A 122 -25.76 -11.36 6.41
C LEU A 122 -24.53 -11.24 7.32
N VAL A 123 -24.53 -11.96 8.45
CA VAL A 123 -23.41 -11.99 9.39
C VAL A 123 -22.17 -12.59 8.72
N LEU A 124 -22.32 -13.72 8.02
CA LEU A 124 -21.20 -14.38 7.34
C LEU A 124 -20.67 -13.55 6.18
N ARG A 125 -21.55 -12.95 5.36
CA ARG A 125 -21.16 -11.99 4.30
C ARG A 125 -20.32 -10.85 4.86
N THR A 126 -20.74 -10.29 5.98
CA THR A 126 -20.02 -9.19 6.65
C THR A 126 -18.64 -9.63 7.14
N ILE A 127 -18.53 -10.80 7.78
CA ILE A 127 -17.24 -11.32 8.26
C ILE A 127 -16.29 -11.59 7.09
N ILE A 128 -16.79 -12.20 6.01
CA ILE A 128 -15.98 -12.53 4.83
C ILE A 128 -15.48 -11.26 4.15
N LEU A 129 -16.33 -10.23 4.05
CA LEU A 129 -15.95 -8.91 3.57
C LEU A 129 -14.85 -8.30 4.44
N ILE A 130 -15.02 -8.30 5.77
CA ILE A 130 -14.00 -7.82 6.71
C ILE A 130 -12.67 -8.55 6.50
N CYS A 131 -12.69 -9.88 6.38
CA CYS A 131 -11.48 -10.66 6.10
C CYS A 131 -10.82 -10.28 4.76
N ALA A 132 -11.61 -10.07 3.71
CA ALA A 132 -11.10 -9.72 2.39
C ALA A 132 -10.47 -8.33 2.36
N ILE A 133 -11.08 -7.34 3.02
CA ILE A 133 -10.50 -5.99 3.20
C ILE A 133 -9.20 -6.09 4.00
N TYR A 134 -9.19 -6.87 5.10
CA TYR A 134 -8.02 -7.03 5.97
C TYR A 134 -6.83 -7.66 5.22
N GLN A 135 -7.08 -8.73 4.47
CA GLN A 135 -6.07 -9.37 3.61
C GLN A 135 -5.54 -8.40 2.54
N THR A 136 -6.43 -7.64 1.89
CA THR A 136 -6.06 -6.64 0.89
C THR A 136 -5.16 -5.55 1.50
N ALA A 137 -5.54 -5.00 2.66
CA ALA A 137 -4.76 -4.00 3.38
C ALA A 137 -3.34 -4.50 3.75
N ASN A 138 -3.21 -5.79 4.10
CA ASN A 138 -1.93 -6.39 4.47
C ASN A 138 -0.91 -6.54 3.33
N LEU A 139 -1.36 -6.55 2.08
CA LEU A 139 -0.46 -6.70 0.92
C LEU A 139 0.57 -5.57 0.82
N LEU A 140 0.24 -4.39 1.37
CA LEU A 140 1.09 -3.21 1.23
C LEU A 140 1.98 -2.96 2.46
N THR A 141 1.61 -3.44 3.64
CA THR A 141 2.23 -3.10 4.94
C THR A 141 3.72 -3.41 4.99
N THR A 142 4.14 -4.59 4.52
CA THR A 142 5.55 -5.01 4.49
C THR A 142 6.38 -4.14 3.55
N SER A 143 5.82 -3.80 2.38
CA SER A 143 6.52 -3.01 1.36
C SER A 143 6.68 -1.54 1.76
N LEU A 144 5.72 -0.96 2.50
CA LEU A 144 5.84 0.39 3.07
C LEU A 144 6.94 0.48 4.13
N ILE A 145 7.08 -0.55 4.96
CA ILE A 145 8.17 -0.65 5.94
C ILE A 145 9.52 -0.70 5.22
N ALA A 146 9.62 -1.50 4.14
CA ALA A 146 10.83 -1.61 3.34
C ALA A 146 11.23 -0.27 2.72
N ILE A 147 10.27 0.49 2.17
CA ILE A 147 10.53 1.83 1.64
C ILE A 147 10.93 2.82 2.72
N ALA A 148 10.23 2.87 3.84
CA ALA A 148 10.54 3.82 4.91
C ALA A 148 11.97 3.66 5.45
N LYS A 149 12.52 2.44 5.39
CA LYS A 149 13.89 2.10 5.83
C LYS A 149 15.00 2.58 4.88
N ILE A 150 14.74 2.75 3.58
CA ILE A 150 15.72 3.25 2.59
C ILE A 150 16.28 4.61 3.03
N TRP A 151 15.41 5.44 3.61
CA TRP A 151 15.72 6.82 3.98
C TRP A 151 16.34 6.93 5.38
N VAL A 152 16.58 5.80 6.06
CA VAL A 152 17.21 5.72 7.40
C VAL A 152 18.68 5.31 7.31
N SER A 153 19.13 4.66 6.22
CA SER A 153 20.50 4.14 6.07
C SER A 153 21.57 5.20 5.75
N GLY A 154 21.26 6.50 5.86
CA GLY A 154 22.25 7.58 5.72
C GLY A 154 22.64 7.93 4.29
N ILE A 155 22.00 7.37 3.27
CA ILE A 155 22.08 7.91 1.92
C ILE A 155 21.22 9.18 1.90
N VAL A 156 21.85 10.31 1.58
CA VAL A 156 21.30 11.68 1.59
C VAL A 156 20.23 11.85 0.52
N ILE A 157 19.12 11.15 0.65
CA ILE A 157 17.96 11.24 -0.23
C ILE A 157 16.73 11.74 0.56
N GLY A 158 16.85 11.97 1.88
CA GLY A 158 15.77 12.51 2.72
C GLY A 158 15.24 13.90 2.34
N LEU A 159 15.78 14.54 1.29
CA LEU A 159 15.44 15.89 0.82
C LEU A 159 14.71 15.91 -0.54
N LEU A 160 14.08 14.80 -0.96
CA LEU A 160 13.24 14.82 -2.17
C LEU A 160 11.87 15.44 -1.87
N ILE A 161 11.87 16.74 -1.59
CA ILE A 161 10.69 17.60 -1.65
C ILE A 161 10.48 17.90 -3.14
N MET A 162 9.32 17.56 -3.71
CA MET A 162 9.18 17.51 -5.17
C MET A 162 8.83 18.86 -5.80
N GLY A 163 9.88 19.50 -6.34
CA GLY A 163 9.90 20.10 -7.68
C GLY A 163 10.98 19.41 -8.52
N VAL A 164 10.78 19.22 -9.83
CA VAL A 164 11.71 18.45 -10.69
C VAL A 164 13.17 18.96 -10.60
N ASP A 165 13.37 20.26 -10.41
CA ASP A 165 14.70 20.88 -10.28
C ASP A 165 15.38 20.64 -8.91
N LEU A 166 14.59 20.42 -7.86
CA LEU A 166 15.07 20.11 -6.50
C LEU A 166 15.57 18.66 -6.38
N LEU A 167 14.90 17.72 -7.08
CA LEU A 167 15.35 16.33 -7.18
C LEU A 167 16.75 16.24 -7.79
N ILE A 168 16.97 16.97 -8.88
CA ILE A 168 18.26 16.99 -9.59
C ILE A 168 19.33 17.61 -8.70
N SER A 169 19.03 18.73 -8.03
CA SER A 169 20.00 19.46 -7.20
C SER A 169 20.37 18.71 -5.91
N ALA A 170 19.44 18.00 -5.28
CA ALA A 170 19.71 17.22 -4.07
C ALA A 170 20.51 15.94 -4.36
N ILE A 171 20.16 15.22 -5.43
CA ILE A 171 20.93 14.05 -5.91
C ILE A 171 22.35 14.48 -6.34
N VAL A 172 22.49 15.67 -6.93
CA VAL A 172 23.78 16.20 -7.38
C VAL A 172 24.63 16.74 -6.22
N GLY A 173 24.03 17.47 -5.28
CA GLY A 173 24.75 18.16 -4.21
C GLY A 173 25.30 17.23 -3.13
N ALA A 174 24.70 16.04 -2.95
CA ALA A 174 25.03 15.15 -1.84
C ALA A 174 25.89 13.93 -2.22
N MET A 175 26.20 13.72 -3.51
CA MET A 175 26.67 12.41 -3.97
C MET A 175 28.01 12.47 -4.71
N GLU A 176 29.04 11.90 -4.07
CA GLU A 176 30.27 11.46 -4.74
C GLU A 176 30.00 10.21 -5.61
N SER A 177 30.83 9.98 -6.63
CA SER A 177 30.61 8.93 -7.65
C SER A 177 30.38 7.52 -7.10
N GLN A 178 31.09 7.12 -6.03
CA GLN A 178 30.94 5.80 -5.39
C GLN A 178 29.60 5.65 -4.63
N ASN A 179 29.10 6.73 -4.03
CA ASN A 179 27.82 6.72 -3.32
C ASN A 179 26.63 6.68 -4.29
N LEU A 180 26.80 7.22 -5.50
CA LEU A 180 25.77 7.22 -6.55
C LEU A 180 25.41 5.81 -7.02
N GLU A 181 26.39 4.94 -7.18
CA GLU A 181 26.18 3.57 -7.61
C GLU A 181 25.50 2.72 -6.55
N LYS A 182 25.96 2.83 -5.29
CA LYS A 182 25.32 2.17 -4.15
C LYS A 182 23.85 2.59 -4.02
N THR A 183 23.58 3.88 -4.21
CA THR A 183 22.21 4.43 -4.14
C THR A 183 21.33 3.93 -5.27
N ALA A 184 21.81 3.95 -6.51
CA ALA A 184 21.06 3.41 -7.65
C ALA A 184 20.72 1.93 -7.42
N HIS A 185 21.68 1.16 -6.89
CA HIS A 185 21.47 -0.24 -6.57
C HIS A 185 20.42 -0.45 -5.47
N GLU A 186 20.51 0.29 -4.36
CA GLU A 186 19.53 0.23 -3.27
C GLU A 186 18.13 0.67 -3.71
N LEU A 187 18.02 1.74 -4.51
CA LEU A 187 16.75 2.19 -5.09
C LEU A 187 16.16 1.12 -6.02
N LYS A 188 16.99 0.48 -6.84
CA LYS A 188 16.53 -0.54 -7.78
C LYS A 188 15.94 -1.75 -7.07
N LEU A 189 16.65 -2.29 -6.07
CA LEU A 189 16.14 -3.39 -5.24
C LEU A 189 14.76 -3.07 -4.64
N ARG A 190 14.54 -1.81 -4.27
CA ARG A 190 13.33 -1.36 -3.62
C ARG A 190 12.20 -1.06 -4.58
N VAL A 191 12.52 -0.57 -5.77
CA VAL A 191 11.58 -0.52 -6.89
C VAL A 191 11.08 -1.92 -7.24
N ASP A 192 12.01 -2.88 -7.35
CA ASP A 192 11.71 -4.28 -7.69
C ASP A 192 10.84 -4.97 -6.62
N GLU A 193 10.91 -4.55 -5.36
CA GLU A 193 10.02 -5.01 -4.28
C GLU A 193 8.68 -4.24 -4.24
N PHE A 194 8.73 -2.90 -4.25
CA PHE A 194 7.56 -2.07 -3.96
C PHE A 194 6.61 -1.91 -5.13
N VAL A 195 7.11 -1.73 -6.35
CA VAL A 195 6.23 -1.49 -7.51
C VAL A 195 5.33 -2.69 -7.78
N PRO A 196 5.81 -3.95 -7.72
CA PRO A 196 4.95 -5.11 -7.80
C PRO A 196 3.96 -5.21 -6.63
N ALA A 197 4.38 -4.91 -5.40
CA ALA A 197 3.50 -4.93 -4.23
C ALA A 197 2.36 -3.90 -4.35
N SER A 198 2.69 -2.67 -4.75
CA SER A 198 1.72 -1.60 -5.05
C SER A 198 0.73 -2.02 -6.13
N ARG A 199 1.21 -2.63 -7.21
CA ARG A 199 0.35 -3.13 -8.29
C ARG A 199 -0.57 -4.25 -7.81
N ASN A 200 -0.07 -5.17 -6.99
CA ASN A 200 -0.86 -6.27 -6.45
C ASN A 200 -1.93 -5.76 -5.48
N TYR A 201 -1.58 -4.77 -4.65
CA TYR A 201 -2.52 -4.08 -3.76
C TYR A 201 -3.65 -3.42 -4.56
N SER A 202 -3.32 -2.58 -5.54
CA SER A 202 -4.31 -1.91 -6.39
C SER A 202 -5.23 -2.91 -7.11
N LYS A 203 -4.67 -3.99 -7.68
CA LYS A 203 -5.46 -5.08 -8.27
C LYS A 203 -6.34 -5.82 -7.26
N ALA A 204 -5.91 -5.96 -6.01
CA ALA A 204 -6.69 -6.61 -4.97
C ALA A 204 -7.88 -5.74 -4.55
N VAL A 205 -7.68 -4.43 -4.40
CA VAL A 205 -8.77 -3.48 -4.12
C VAL A 205 -9.82 -3.52 -5.23
N HIS A 206 -9.41 -3.45 -6.49
CA HIS A 206 -10.36 -3.50 -7.61
C HIS A 206 -11.10 -4.85 -7.73
N ARG A 207 -10.41 -5.97 -7.46
CA ARG A 207 -11.05 -7.29 -7.43
C ARG A 207 -12.04 -7.43 -6.29
N LEU A 208 -11.76 -6.81 -5.14
CA LEU A 208 -12.66 -6.80 -4.01
C LEU A 208 -13.96 -6.07 -4.37
N GLU A 209 -13.85 -4.88 -4.96
CA GLU A 209 -15.00 -4.11 -5.47
C GLU A 209 -15.87 -4.95 -6.42
N PHE A 210 -15.26 -5.55 -7.45
CA PHE A 210 -15.98 -6.40 -8.40
C PHE A 210 -16.64 -7.62 -7.74
N SER A 211 -15.93 -8.28 -6.81
CA SER A 211 -16.48 -9.45 -6.11
C SER A 211 -17.68 -9.08 -5.23
N LEU A 212 -17.74 -7.84 -4.75
CA LEU A 212 -18.84 -7.34 -3.93
C LEU A 212 -20.07 -6.99 -4.76
N ASP A 213 -19.87 -6.45 -5.96
CA ASP A 213 -20.97 -6.14 -6.87
C ASP A 213 -21.66 -7.43 -7.36
N GLU A 214 -20.87 -8.47 -7.70
CA GLU A 214 -21.42 -9.80 -8.03
C GLU A 214 -22.24 -10.44 -6.90
N MET A 215 -22.02 -10.01 -5.65
CA MET A 215 -22.73 -10.51 -4.48
C MET A 215 -24.05 -9.77 -4.19
N GLU A 216 -24.23 -8.57 -4.71
CA GLU A 216 -25.45 -7.77 -4.55
C GLU A 216 -26.47 -8.03 -5.66
N GLU A 217 -26.03 -8.50 -6.84
CA GLU A 217 -26.90 -8.88 -7.96
C GLU A 217 -27.58 -10.26 -7.81
N LYS A 218 -27.29 -11.02 -6.74
CA LYS A 218 -27.83 -12.37 -6.49
C LYS A 218 -28.50 -12.51 -5.13
#